data_AF-A0A1M6QU35-F1
#
_entry.id   AF-A0A1M6QU35-F1
#
_cell.length_a   1.000
_cell.length_b   1.000
_cell.length_c   1.000
_cell.angle_alpha   90.00
_cell.angle_beta   90.00
_cell.angle_gamma   90.00
#
_symmetry.space_group_name_H-M   'P 1'
#
loop_
_entity.id
_entity.type
_entity.pdbx_description
1 polymer ?
#
loop_
_entity_poly.entity_id
_entity_poly.type
_entity_poly.pdbx_seq_one_letter_code
_entity_poly.pdbx_strand_id
1 'polypeptide(L)'
;MTLDRAKEINSLLTHAWMVWSGIYAGEPPSLQGISLAEAEEASRVIAAHPGERLPCGRVRLTSHVHVSRVPRLYAWAVVRGQTAPAPVEEGRDA
;
A
#
# COMPACT_ATOMS: atom_id res chain seq x y z
N MET A 1 8.39 1.71 -14.39
CA MET A 1 7.22 0.94 -13.92
C MET A 1 5.96 1.44 -14.64
N THR A 2 4.94 0.60 -14.85
CA THR A 2 3.66 1.03 -15.45
C THR A 2 2.79 1.77 -14.42
N LEU A 3 1.85 2.62 -14.87
CA LEU A 3 0.94 3.33 -13.98
C LEU A 3 0.08 2.36 -13.16
N ASP A 4 -0.41 1.27 -13.76
CA ASP A 4 -1.22 0.28 -13.06
C ASP A 4 -0.44 -0.42 -11.96
N ARG A 5 0.82 -0.81 -12.24
CA ARG A 5 1.68 -1.41 -11.22
C ARG A 5 2.01 -0.41 -10.10
N ALA A 6 2.22 0.86 -10.43
CA ALA A 6 2.42 1.90 -9.42
C ALA A 6 1.17 2.10 -8.55
N LYS A 7 -0.04 2.04 -9.13
CA LYS A 7 -1.31 2.11 -8.39
C LYS A 7 -1.47 0.93 -7.43
N GLU A 8 -1.15 -0.28 -7.85
CA GLU A 8 -1.17 -1.48 -6.99
C GLU A 8 -0.25 -1.31 -5.78
N ILE A 9 1.03 -0.98 -6.01
CA ILE A 9 2.01 -0.81 -4.94
C ILE A 9 1.62 0.35 -4.01
N ASN A 10 1.15 1.47 -4.57
CA ASN A 10 0.71 2.62 -3.78
C ASN A 10 -0.52 2.31 -2.92
N SER A 11 -1.43 1.44 -3.39
CA SER A 11 -2.57 0.97 -2.59
C SER A 11 -2.09 0.24 -1.34
N LEU A 12 -1.11 -0.67 -1.50
CA LEU A 12 -0.50 -1.39 -0.38
C LEU A 12 0.24 -0.44 0.57
N LEU A 13 1.03 0.51 0.05
CA LEU A 13 1.72 1.52 0.87
C LEU A 13 0.74 2.40 1.65
N THR A 14 -0.35 2.84 1.01
CA THR A 14 -1.35 3.68 1.66
C THR A 14 -2.09 2.91 2.75
N HIS A 15 -2.45 1.64 2.49
CA HIS A 15 -3.05 0.78 3.49
C HIS A 15 -2.10 0.54 4.67
N ALA A 16 -0.82 0.21 4.41
CA ALA A 16 0.19 0.08 5.45
C ALA A 16 0.32 1.36 6.29
N TRP A 17 0.30 2.53 5.64
CA TRP A 17 0.33 3.81 6.33
C TRP A 17 -0.90 4.07 7.19
N MET A 18 -2.10 3.70 6.73
CA MET A 18 -3.34 3.84 7.50
C MET A 18 -3.31 2.98 8.77
N VAL A 19 -2.84 1.73 8.65
CA VAL A 19 -2.64 0.84 9.81
C VAL A 19 -1.60 1.42 10.75
N TRP A 20 -0.43 1.81 10.23
CA TRP A 20 0.65 2.37 11.03
C TRP A 20 0.24 3.63 11.79
N SER A 21 -0.62 4.46 11.18
CA SER A 21 -1.13 5.71 11.77
C SER A 21 -2.34 5.51 12.69
N GLY A 22 -2.84 4.29 12.85
CA GLY A 22 -4.04 4.00 13.64
C GLY A 22 -5.35 4.50 13.03
N ILE A 23 -5.34 4.89 11.74
CA ILE A 23 -6.53 5.32 11.00
C ILE A 23 -7.40 4.10 10.66
N TYR A 24 -6.76 2.96 10.41
CA TYR A 24 -7.43 1.70 10.11
C TYR A 24 -7.00 0.62 11.11
N ALA A 25 -7.98 -0.02 11.74
CA ALA A 25 -7.76 -1.10 12.71
C ALA A 25 -7.81 -2.46 12.01
N GLY A 26 -6.78 -2.77 11.23
CA GLY A 26 -6.60 -4.06 10.57
C GLY A 26 -5.12 -4.44 10.47
N GLU A 27 -4.84 -5.58 9.84
CA GLU A 27 -3.47 -6.05 9.65
C GLU A 27 -2.76 -5.26 8.53
N PRO A 28 -1.44 -4.99 8.67
CA PRO A 28 -0.69 -4.38 7.59
C PRO A 28 -0.67 -5.30 6.36
N PRO A 29 -0.77 -4.74 5.15
CA PRO A 29 -0.66 -5.52 3.94
C PRO A 29 0.74 -6.13 3.80
N SER A 30 0.82 -7.32 3.20
CA SER A 30 2.11 -7.89 2.81
C SER A 30 2.73 -7.06 1.68
N LEU A 31 4.01 -6.73 1.84
CA LEU A 31 4.85 -6.13 0.80
C LEU A 31 5.84 -7.14 0.20
N GLN A 32 5.59 -8.43 0.40
CA GLN A 32 6.48 -9.48 -0.11
C GLN A 32 6.56 -9.44 -1.64
N GLY A 33 7.77 -9.56 -2.18
CA GLY A 33 8.02 -9.48 -3.62
C GLY A 33 8.01 -8.07 -4.20
N ILE A 34 7.85 -7.03 -3.38
CA ILE A 34 8.03 -5.62 -3.75
C ILE A 34 9.33 -5.15 -3.13
N SER A 35 10.28 -4.62 -3.89
CA SER A 35 11.50 -4.01 -3.35
C SER A 35 11.25 -2.61 -2.80
N LEU A 36 12.13 -2.12 -1.92
CA LEU A 36 12.07 -0.74 -1.45
C LEU A 36 12.14 0.27 -2.61
N ALA A 37 13.00 0.01 -3.61
CA ALA A 37 13.12 0.87 -4.79
C ALA A 37 11.82 0.94 -5.60
N GLU A 38 11.10 -0.18 -5.77
CA GLU A 38 9.78 -0.20 -6.40
C GLU A 38 8.74 0.56 -5.59
N ALA A 39 8.78 0.46 -4.26
CA ALA A 39 7.88 1.22 -3.39
C ALA A 39 8.11 2.74 -3.51
N GLU A 40 9.37 3.19 -3.51
CA GLU A 40 9.71 4.60 -3.70
C GLU A 40 9.32 5.11 -5.08
N GLU A 41 9.60 4.31 -6.13
CA GLU A 41 9.24 4.64 -7.49
C GLU A 41 7.72 4.74 -7.67
N ALA A 42 6.95 3.85 -7.04
CA ALA A 42 5.48 3.88 -7.10
C ALA A 42 4.93 5.19 -6.51
N SER A 43 5.45 5.61 -5.34
CA SER A 43 5.08 6.90 -4.75
C SER A 43 5.41 8.09 -5.66
N ARG A 44 6.56 8.08 -6.35
CA ARG A 44 6.92 9.15 -7.31
C ARG A 44 6.00 9.17 -8.52
N VAL A 45 5.68 8.01 -9.08
CA VAL A 45 4.78 7.89 -10.24
C VAL A 45 3.39 8.42 -9.90
N ILE A 46 2.83 8.07 -8.73
CA ILE A 46 1.52 8.56 -8.28
C ILE A 46 1.55 10.06 -7.96
N ALA A 47 2.63 10.57 -7.38
CA ALA A 47 2.79 12.01 -7.17
C ALA A 47 2.77 12.79 -8.48
N ALA A 48 3.35 12.24 -9.56
CA ALA A 48 3.32 12.83 -10.90
C ALA A 48 1.95 12.67 -11.61
N HIS A 49 1.13 11.70 -11.18
CA HIS A 49 -0.21 11.42 -11.74
C HIS A 49 -1.27 11.47 -10.62
N PRO A 50 -1.50 12.63 -10.00
CA PRO A 50 -2.19 12.73 -8.73
C PRO A 50 -3.69 12.43 -8.80
N GLY A 51 -4.27 12.20 -9.98
CA GLY A 51 -5.68 11.86 -10.07
C GLY A 51 -6.17 11.47 -11.46
N GLU A 52 -7.40 10.97 -11.48
CA GLU A 52 -8.10 10.49 -12.67
C GLU A 52 -9.38 11.29 -12.90
N ARG A 53 -9.65 11.64 -14.16
CA ARG A 53 -10.88 12.35 -14.53
C ARG A 53 -12.04 11.37 -14.68
N LEU A 54 -13.11 11.62 -13.94
CA LEU A 54 -14.31 10.79 -13.95
C LEU A 54 -15.27 11.20 -15.09
N PRO A 55 -16.19 10.31 -15.52
CA PRO A 55 -17.19 10.63 -16.55
C PRO A 55 -18.07 11.84 -16.23
N CYS A 56 -18.27 12.13 -14.94
CA CYS A 56 -19.01 13.30 -14.46
C CYS A 56 -18.19 14.62 -14.47
N GLY A 57 -16.98 14.62 -15.03
CA GLY A 57 -16.10 15.78 -15.13
C GLY A 57 -15.26 16.09 -13.87
N ARG A 58 -15.54 15.44 -12.73
CA ARG A 58 -14.79 15.58 -11.47
C ARG A 58 -13.42 14.86 -11.56
N VAL A 59 -12.46 15.31 -10.76
CA VAL A 59 -11.16 14.63 -10.60
C VAL A 59 -11.15 13.85 -9.29
N ARG A 60 -10.83 12.56 -9.37
CA ARG A 60 -10.54 11.73 -8.19
C ARG A 60 -9.05 11.80 -7.92
N LEU A 61 -8.67 12.38 -6.79
CA LEU A 61 -7.27 12.40 -6.37
C LEU A 61 -6.87 11.07 -5.73
N THR A 62 -5.63 10.65 -5.97
CA THR A 62 -5.04 9.46 -5.40
C THR A 62 -4.07 9.84 -4.28
N SER A 63 -4.37 9.39 -3.06
CA SER A 63 -3.45 9.52 -1.93
C SER A 63 -2.18 8.71 -2.19
N HIS A 64 -1.04 9.22 -1.74
CA HIS A 64 0.22 8.49 -1.75
C HIS A 64 1.05 8.80 -0.51
N VAL A 65 1.96 7.89 -0.18
CA VAL A 65 2.93 8.10 0.89
C VAL A 65 4.10 8.90 0.33
N HIS A 66 4.42 10.03 0.96
CA HIS A 66 5.56 10.85 0.54
C HIS A 66 6.86 10.03 0.54
N VAL A 67 7.67 10.16 -0.52
CA VAL A 67 8.83 9.27 -0.77
C VAL A 67 9.79 9.20 0.43
N SER A 68 10.02 10.31 1.13
CA SER A 68 10.88 10.34 2.32
C SER A 68 10.38 9.51 3.51
N ARG A 69 9.10 9.12 3.52
CA ARG A 69 8.50 8.27 4.57
C ARG A 69 8.45 6.80 4.17
N VAL A 70 8.64 6.49 2.88
CA VAL A 70 8.53 5.13 2.34
C VAL A 70 9.50 4.16 3.01
N PRO A 71 10.81 4.47 3.21
CA PRO A 71 11.73 3.49 3.81
C PRO A 71 11.32 3.01 5.20
N ARG A 72 10.90 3.94 6.07
CA ARG A 72 10.51 3.60 7.45
C ARG A 72 9.19 2.83 7.48
N LEU A 73 8.22 3.23 6.67
CA LEU A 73 6.96 2.52 6.53
C LEU A 73 7.16 1.11 5.98
N TYR A 74 7.96 0.98 4.92
CA TYR A 74 8.26 -0.27 4.25
C TYR A 74 8.93 -1.26 5.20
N ALA A 75 9.96 -0.82 5.93
CA ALA A 75 10.63 -1.67 6.93
C ALA A 75 9.66 -2.16 8.02
N TRP A 76 8.81 -1.27 8.53
CA TRP A 76 7.78 -1.64 9.52
C TRP A 76 6.79 -2.66 8.95
N ALA A 77 6.30 -2.44 7.73
CA ALA A 77 5.30 -3.29 7.09
C ALA A 77 5.86 -4.68 6.75
N VAL A 78 7.12 -4.78 6.31
CA VAL A 78 7.78 -6.06 6.06
C VAL A 78 7.95 -6.87 7.35
N VAL A 79 8.40 -6.23 8.44
CA VAL A 79 8.57 -6.91 9.74
C VAL A 79 7.22 -7.38 10.28
N ARG A 80 6.19 -6.53 10.25
CA ARG A 80 4.86 -6.87 10.76
C ARG A 80 4.11 -7.86 9.88
N GLY A 81 4.22 -7.74 8.56
CA GLY A 81 3.60 -8.63 7.59
C GLY A 81 4.16 -10.05 7.62
N GLN A 82 5.38 -10.25 8.12
CA GLN A 82 5.96 -11.57 8.39
C GLN A 82 5.47 -12.20 9.70
N THR A 83 4.93 -11.39 10.62
CA THR A 83 4.43 -11.84 11.94
C THR A 83 2.91 -11.99 12.01
N ALA A 84 2.18 -11.71 10.93
CA ALA A 84 0.75 -11.97 10.89
C ALA A 84 0.53 -13.49 11.06
N PRO A 85 -0.23 -13.95 12.07
CA PRO A 85 -0.52 -15.37 12.22
C PRO A 85 -1.19 -15.85 10.93
N ALA A 86 -0.80 -17.05 10.47
CA ALA A 86 -1.48 -17.70 9.36
C ALA A 86 -3.00 -17.66 9.63
N PRO A 87 -3.85 -17.38 8.63
CA PRO A 87 -5.28 -17.49 8.82
C PRO A 87 -5.55 -18.89 9.35
N VAL A 88 -6.12 -18.96 10.56
CA VAL A 88 -6.62 -20.21 11.10
C VAL A 88 -7.70 -20.63 10.11
N GLU A 89 -7.45 -21.68 9.33
CA GLU A 89 -8.50 -22.34 8.58
C GLU A 89 -9.51 -22.82 9.62
N GLU A 90 -10.60 -22.08 9.78
CA GLU A 90 -11.75 -22.53 10.56
C GLU A 90 -12.20 -23.85 9.93
N GLY A 91 -12.08 -24.91 10.73
CA GLY A 91 -12.25 -26.28 10.30
C GLY A 91 -13.55 -26.47 9.52
N ARG A 92 -13.40 -26.91 8.27
CA ARG A 92 -14.34 -27.87 7.71
C ARG A 92 -14.21 -29.14 8.54
N ASP A 93 -15.12 -29.35 9.49
CA ASP A 93 -15.65 -30.67 9.87
C ASP A 93 -16.65 -30.49 11.02
N ALA A 94 -17.94 -30.52 10.67
CA ALA A 94 -19.02 -31.21 11.39
C ALA A 94 -20.30 -31.20 10.54
#